data_AF-A0A6J4QMX7-F1
#
_entry.id   AF-A0A6J4QMX7-F1
#
_cell.length_a   1.000
_cell.length_b   1.000
_cell.length_c   1.000
_cell.angle_alpha   90.00
_cell.angle_beta   90.00
_cell.angle_gamma   90.00
#
_symmetry.space_group_name_H-M   'P 1'
#
loop_
_entity.id
_entity.type
_entity.pdbx_description
1 polymer ?
#
loop_
_entity_poly.entity_id
_entity_poly.type
_entity_poly.pdbx_seq_one_letter_code
_entity_poly.pdbx_strand_id
1 'polypeptide(L)'
;MAVVRIVMAIEPQMYQEVLAFHLRHQRPQSEVMLASSQTLQDEAKHVSPHLIVANEVPPEYKKKKGVFWVELCMAGRLKATISTNGYSNNINEVSLQDLLAVVDKAEEKLAHGS
;
A
#
# COMPACT_ATOMS: atom_id res chain seq x y z
N MET A 1 12.54 0.24 -15.06
CA MET A 1 11.38 0.05 -14.16
C MET A 1 11.69 0.79 -12.87
N ALA A 2 10.73 1.49 -12.28
CA ALA A 2 10.94 2.26 -11.06
C ALA A 2 10.77 1.37 -9.82
N VAL A 3 11.61 1.55 -8.79
CA VAL A 3 11.48 0.82 -7.52
C VAL A 3 10.38 1.46 -6.67
N VAL A 4 9.31 0.70 -6.38
CA VAL A 4 8.24 1.15 -5.49
C VAL A 4 8.55 0.71 -4.06
N ARG A 5 8.60 1.68 -3.13
CA ARG A 5 8.73 1.44 -1.69
C ARG A 5 7.34 1.37 -1.06
N ILE A 6 7.01 0.21 -0.52
CA ILE A 6 5.72 -0.13 0.08
C ILE A 6 5.93 -0.33 1.58
N VAL A 7 5.17 0.40 2.41
CA VAL A 7 5.07 0.09 3.84
C VAL A 7 3.71 -0.55 4.09
N MET A 8 3.72 -1.73 4.73
CA MET A 8 2.52 -2.49 5.03
C MET A 8 2.34 -2.64 6.53
N ALA A 9 1.14 -2.37 7.04
CA ALA A 9 0.75 -2.58 8.44
C ALA A 9 -0.68 -3.15 8.50
N ILE A 10 -0.77 -4.47 8.41
CA ILE A 10 -2.04 -5.20 8.36
C ILE A 10 -2.13 -6.16 9.55
N GLU A 11 -3.26 -6.11 10.24
CA GLU A 11 -3.67 -7.02 11.28
C GLU A 11 -4.80 -7.92 10.76
N PRO A 12 -4.76 -9.24 11.06
CA PRO A 12 -3.67 -9.95 11.75
C PRO A 12 -2.38 -10.08 10.91
N GLN A 13 -1.22 -10.19 11.58
CA GLN A 13 0.12 -10.29 10.97
C GLN A 13 0.23 -11.41 9.92
N MET A 14 -0.47 -12.52 10.09
CA MET A 14 -0.50 -13.60 9.10
C MET A 14 -0.95 -13.11 7.71
N TYR A 15 -1.94 -12.21 7.65
CA TYR A 15 -2.39 -11.66 6.38
C TYR A 15 -1.38 -10.69 5.79
N GLN A 16 -0.73 -9.88 6.63
CA GLN A 16 0.37 -9.03 6.21
C GLN A 16 1.49 -9.82 5.53
N GLU A 17 1.91 -10.93 6.15
CA GLU A 17 2.98 -11.78 5.62
C GLU A 17 2.60 -12.42 4.27
N VAL A 18 1.36 -12.92 4.15
CA VAL A 18 0.85 -13.49 2.88
C VAL A 18 0.79 -12.43 1.78
N LEU A 19 0.28 -11.24 2.08
CA LEU A 19 0.21 -10.14 1.11
C LEU A 19 1.60 -9.69 0.69
N ALA A 20 2.51 -9.51 1.64
CA ALA A 20 3.88 -9.11 1.35
C ALA A 20 4.64 -10.17 0.54
N PHE A 21 4.45 -11.45 0.85
CA PHE A 21 5.00 -12.56 0.06
C PHE A 21 4.47 -12.51 -1.37
N HIS A 22 3.16 -12.36 -1.55
CA HIS A 22 2.54 -12.28 -2.87
C HIS A 22 3.06 -11.09 -3.68
N LEU A 23 3.14 -9.90 -3.07
CA LEU A 23 3.66 -8.68 -3.72
C LEU A 23 5.12 -8.85 -4.14
N ARG A 24 5.99 -9.33 -3.25
CA ARG A 24 7.41 -9.57 -3.57
C ARG A 24 7.57 -10.58 -4.70
N HIS A 25 6.72 -11.60 -4.76
CA HIS A 25 6.76 -12.59 -5.82
C HIS A 25 6.32 -12.02 -7.17
N GLN A 26 5.23 -11.24 -7.20
CA GLN A 26 4.67 -10.68 -8.42
C GLN A 26 5.40 -9.43 -8.92
N ARG A 27 6.02 -8.67 -8.02
CA ARG A 27 6.77 -7.43 -8.28
C ARG A 27 8.12 -7.48 -7.58
N PRO A 28 9.08 -8.28 -8.06
CA PRO A 28 10.36 -8.49 -7.39
C PRO A 28 11.24 -7.25 -7.30
N GLN A 29 10.94 -6.20 -8.06
CA GLN A 29 11.65 -4.91 -8.00
C GLN A 29 11.06 -3.95 -6.96
N SER A 30 9.89 -4.26 -6.40
CA SER A 30 9.28 -3.48 -5.33
C SER A 30 9.89 -3.84 -3.97
N GLU A 31 10.14 -2.83 -3.15
CA GLU A 31 10.59 -2.98 -1.77
C GLU A 31 9.37 -2.99 -0.85
N VAL A 32 9.17 -4.09 -0.12
CA VAL A 32 8.04 -4.23 0.82
C VAL A 32 8.57 -4.29 2.25
N MET A 33 8.22 -3.28 3.05
CA MET A 33 8.58 -3.14 4.45
C MET A 33 7.36 -3.42 5.32
N LEU A 34 7.56 -4.24 6.36
CA LEU A 34 6.51 -4.60 7.30
C LEU A 34 6.62 -3.71 8.54
N ALA A 35 5.50 -3.14 8.96
CA ALA A 35 5.35 -2.37 10.18
C ALA A 35 4.15 -2.90 10.97
N SER A 36 4.08 -2.60 12.27
CA SER A 36 2.84 -2.76 13.02
C SER A 36 1.99 -1.50 12.88
N SER A 37 0.73 -1.56 13.34
CA SER A 37 -0.11 -0.36 13.46
C SER A 37 0.55 0.74 14.30
N GLN A 38 1.33 0.37 15.34
CA GLN A 38 2.03 1.34 16.20
C GLN A 38 3.27 1.94 15.53
N THR A 39 4.01 1.18 14.72
CA THR A 39 5.27 1.65 14.12
C THR A 39 5.10 2.22 12.71
N LEU A 40 3.92 2.06 12.10
CA LEU A 40 3.61 2.48 10.73
C LEU A 40 4.04 3.91 10.44
N GLN A 41 3.73 4.84 11.34
CA GLN A 41 4.03 6.25 11.12
C GLN A 41 5.54 6.53 11.10
N ASP A 42 6.29 5.94 12.02
CA ASP A 42 7.73 6.18 12.12
C ASP A 42 8.50 5.49 10.99
N GLU A 43 8.09 4.26 10.63
CA GLU A 43 8.61 3.57 9.45
C GLU A 43 8.31 4.34 8.16
N ALA A 44 7.08 4.85 7.99
CA ALA A 44 6.73 5.63 6.81
C ALA A 44 7.50 6.97 6.72
N LYS A 45 7.96 7.54 7.84
CA LYS A 45 8.84 8.73 7.80
C LYS A 45 10.24 8.35 7.32
N HIS A 46 10.79 7.25 7.86
CA HIS A 46 12.13 6.78 7.53
C HIS A 46 12.24 6.32 6.07
N VAL A 47 11.27 5.53 5.63
CA VAL A 47 11.25 4.92 4.29
C VAL A 47 10.93 5.90 3.18
N SER A 48 10.15 6.96 3.47
CA SER A 48 9.52 7.80 2.46
C SER A 48 8.79 6.97 1.39
N PRO A 49 7.71 6.25 1.76
CA PRO A 49 7.06 5.28 0.89
C PRO A 49 6.36 5.96 -0.30
N HIS A 50 6.28 5.20 -1.39
CA HIS A 50 5.43 5.54 -2.52
C HIS A 50 4.01 5.00 -2.33
N LEU A 51 3.87 3.89 -1.58
CA LEU A 51 2.60 3.25 -1.28
C LEU A 51 2.54 2.83 0.20
N ILE A 52 1.41 3.10 0.85
CA ILE A 52 1.09 2.58 2.19
C ILE A 52 -0.11 1.63 2.09
N VAL A 53 0.01 0.44 2.69
CA VAL A 53 -1.08 -0.55 2.77
C VAL A 53 -1.33 -0.86 4.24
N ALA A 54 -2.43 -0.38 4.82
CA ALA A 54 -2.67 -0.53 6.26
C ALA A 54 -4.14 -0.79 6.58
N ASN A 55 -4.47 -1.25 7.79
CA ASN A 55 -5.89 -1.24 8.21
C ASN A 55 -6.40 0.19 8.36
N GLU A 56 -5.53 1.07 8.85
CA GLU A 56 -5.77 2.50 8.97
C GLU A 56 -4.50 3.24 8.53
N VAL A 57 -4.64 4.13 7.56
CA VAL A 57 -3.53 4.93 7.03
C VAL A 57 -3.44 6.23 7.83
N PRO A 58 -2.25 6.66 8.28
CA PRO A 58 -2.13 7.88 9.07
C PRO A 58 -2.63 9.10 8.27
N PRO A 59 -3.42 10.02 8.88
CA PRO A 59 -4.08 11.10 8.17
C PRO A 59 -3.15 12.02 7.35
N GLU A 60 -1.89 12.19 7.77
CA GLU A 60 -0.92 13.01 7.05
C GLU A 60 -0.56 12.41 5.68
N TYR A 61 -0.55 11.09 5.53
CA TYR A 61 -0.26 10.43 4.27
C TYR A 61 -1.48 10.41 3.35
N LYS A 62 -2.70 10.45 3.90
CA LYS A 62 -3.92 10.57 3.08
C LYS A 62 -3.96 11.86 2.27
N LYS A 63 -3.34 12.93 2.78
CA LYS A 63 -3.28 14.26 2.16
C LYS A 63 -1.97 14.53 1.43
N LYS A 64 -0.97 13.63 1.56
CA LYS A 64 0.36 13.83 1.00
C LYS A 64 0.35 13.54 -0.51
N LYS A 65 0.69 14.56 -1.30
CA LYS A 65 0.87 14.40 -2.76
C LYS A 65 2.01 13.42 -3.04
N GLY A 66 1.82 12.57 -4.04
CA GLY A 66 2.82 11.59 -4.47
C GLY A 66 2.90 10.32 -3.62
N VAL A 67 2.03 10.17 -2.60
CA VAL A 67 1.90 8.91 -1.84
C VAL A 67 0.56 8.28 -2.15
N PHE A 68 0.61 7.04 -2.62
CA PHE A 68 -0.55 6.17 -2.77
C PHE A 68 -0.86 5.50 -1.44
N TRP A 69 -2.13 5.19 -1.21
CA TRP A 69 -2.50 4.47 0.00
C TRP A 69 -3.69 3.54 -0.23
N VAL A 70 -3.71 2.45 0.53
CA VAL A 70 -4.77 1.45 0.58
C VAL A 70 -5.10 1.20 2.04
N GLU A 71 -6.35 1.44 2.41
CA GLU A 71 -6.90 0.97 3.69
C GLU A 71 -7.61 -0.36 3.49
N LEU A 72 -7.18 -1.42 4.16
CA LEU A 72 -7.77 -2.76 4.07
C LEU A 72 -8.53 -3.11 5.35
N CYS A 73 -9.83 -3.36 5.21
CA CYS A 73 -10.67 -3.88 6.29
C CYS A 73 -11.01 -5.35 6.02
N MET A 74 -10.62 -6.22 6.95
CA MET A 74 -10.80 -7.67 6.88
C MET A 74 -12.03 -8.15 7.67
N ALA A 75 -13.14 -7.41 7.62
CA ALA A 75 -14.38 -7.74 8.33
C ALA A 75 -15.32 -8.57 7.44
N GLY A 76 -15.13 -9.90 7.43
CA GLY A 76 -15.96 -10.88 6.70
C GLY A 76 -15.72 -10.92 5.18
N ARG A 77 -15.53 -9.77 4.53
CA ARG A 77 -15.04 -9.64 3.14
C ARG A 77 -13.91 -8.60 3.11
N LEU A 78 -12.97 -8.77 2.18
CA LEU A 78 -11.87 -7.83 1.98
C LEU A 78 -12.40 -6.55 1.32
N LYS A 79 -12.53 -5.49 2.12
CA LYS A 79 -12.87 -4.15 1.64
C LYS A 79 -11.61 -3.32 1.56
N ALA A 80 -11.47 -2.52 0.51
CA ALA A 80 -10.42 -1.50 0.50
C ALA A 80 -10.90 -0.13 0.06
N THR A 81 -10.29 0.88 0.67
CA THR A 81 -10.31 2.25 0.20
C THR A 81 -8.96 2.52 -0.44
N ILE A 82 -8.96 2.85 -1.72
CA ILE A 82 -7.73 3.04 -2.50
C ILE A 82 -7.66 4.50 -2.92
N SER A 83 -6.54 5.16 -2.66
CA SER A 83 -6.23 6.47 -3.23
C SER A 83 -5.25 6.34 -4.40
N THR A 84 -5.66 6.87 -5.55
CA THR A 84 -4.78 7.10 -6.69
C THR A 84 -4.75 8.58 -7.02
N ASN A 85 -3.63 9.26 -6.74
CA ASN A 85 -3.39 10.66 -7.10
C ASN A 85 -4.47 11.67 -6.63
N GLY A 86 -4.96 11.52 -5.40
CA GLY A 86 -5.93 12.45 -4.82
C GLY A 86 -7.40 12.09 -5.08
N TYR A 87 -7.67 11.01 -5.81
CA TYR A 87 -9.00 10.40 -5.89
C TYR A 87 -9.01 9.11 -5.07
N SER A 88 -9.84 9.07 -4.02
CA SER A 88 -10.11 7.85 -3.25
C SER A 88 -11.36 7.16 -3.81
N ASN A 89 -11.27 5.88 -4.15
CA ASN A 89 -12.42 5.08 -4.54
C ASN A 89 -12.62 3.93 -3.53
N ASN A 90 -13.87 3.69 -3.13
CA ASN A 90 -14.24 2.58 -2.26
C ASN A 90 -14.53 1.35 -3.12
N ILE A 91 -13.81 0.26 -2.88
CA ILE A 91 -14.03 -1.02 -3.56
C ILE A 91 -14.53 -2.03 -2.53
N ASN A 92 -15.75 -2.54 -2.74
CA ASN A 92 -16.42 -3.41 -1.77
C ASN A 92 -15.98 -4.88 -1.81
N GLU A 93 -15.17 -5.29 -2.78
CA GLU A 93 -14.57 -6.62 -2.87
C GLU A 93 -13.22 -6.51 -3.57
N VAL A 94 -12.14 -6.33 -2.79
CA VAL A 94 -10.80 -6.16 -3.34
C VAL A 94 -10.14 -7.51 -3.52
N SER A 95 -9.64 -7.75 -4.73
CA SER A 95 -8.81 -8.91 -5.06
C SER A 95 -7.32 -8.58 -4.88
N LEU A 96 -6.48 -9.62 -4.87
CA LEU A 96 -5.02 -9.42 -4.92
C LEU A 96 -4.57 -8.74 -6.21
N GLN A 97 -5.31 -8.92 -7.31
CA GLN A 97 -5.02 -8.27 -8.58
C GLN A 97 -5.25 -6.76 -8.50
N ASP A 98 -6.27 -6.32 -7.77
CA ASP A 98 -6.52 -4.89 -7.55
C ASP A 98 -5.37 -4.26 -6.75
N LEU A 99 -4.83 -4.98 -5.74
CA LEU A 99 -3.66 -4.53 -5.00
C LEU A 99 -2.43 -4.41 -5.91
N LEU A 100 -2.20 -5.37 -6.81
CA LEU A 100 -1.12 -5.31 -7.80
C LEU A 100 -1.30 -4.12 -8.76
N ALA A 101 -2.52 -3.86 -9.21
CA ALA A 101 -2.81 -2.72 -10.09
C ALA A 101 -2.52 -1.37 -9.41
N VAL A 102 -2.62 -1.27 -8.07
CA VAL A 102 -2.18 -0.07 -7.33
C VAL A 102 -0.66 0.07 -7.34
N VAL A 103 0.07 -1.03 -7.17
CA VAL A 103 1.53 -1.03 -7.28
C VAL A 103 1.96 -0.62 -8.68
N ASP A 104 1.34 -1.18 -9.73
CA ASP A 104 1.62 -0.83 -11.13
C ASP A 104 1.40 0.67 -11.40
N LYS A 105 0.28 1.22 -10.90
CA LYS A 105 0.02 2.67 -10.99
C LYS A 105 1.06 3.52 -10.28
N ALA A 106 1.56 3.06 -9.12
CA ALA A 106 2.63 3.74 -8.41
C ALA A 106 3.94 3.67 -9.21
N GLU A 107 4.29 2.52 -9.78
CA GLU A 107 5.45 2.34 -10.65
C GLU A 107 5.39 3.27 -11.88
N GLU A 108 4.25 3.29 -12.58
CA GLU A 108 4.01 4.17 -13.73
C GLU A 108 4.19 5.63 -13.36
N LYS A 109 3.61 6.07 -12.24
CA LYS A 109 3.68 7.47 -11.81
C LYS A 109 5.09 7.90 -11.43
N LEU A 110 5.89 7.01 -10.86
CA LEU A 110 7.31 7.26 -10.62
C LEU A 110 8.11 7.33 -11.92
N ALA A 111 7.80 6.47 -12.89
CA ALA A 111 8.48 6.45 -14.18
C ALA A 111 8.19 7.70 -15.04
N HIS A 112 6.98 8.27 -14.94
CA HIS A 112 6.59 9.49 -15.67
C HIS A 112 6.87 10.79 -14.90
N GLY A 113 7.29 10.69 -13.63
CA GLY A 113 7.61 11.83 -12.76
C GLY A 113 9.11 12.10 -12.59
N SER A 114 9.98 11.38 -13.32
CA SER A 114 11.43 11.58 -13.35
C SER A 114 11.86 12.48 -14.50
#